data_AF-A0A183L3V2-F1
#
_entry.id   AF-A0A183L3V2-F1
#
_cell.length_a   1.000
_cell.length_b   1.000
_cell.length_c   1.000
_cell.angle_alpha   90.00
_cell.angle_beta   90.00
_cell.angle_gamma   90.00
#
_symmetry.space_group_name_H-M   'P 1'
#
loop_
_entity.id
_entity.type
_entity.pdbx_description
1 polymer ?
#
loop_
_entity_poly.entity_id
_entity_poly.type
_entity_poly.pdbx_seq_one_letter_code
_entity_poly.pdbx_strand_id
1 'polypeptide(L)'
;MYYSVVILLNYLQILTYLILFRETDIYQTVMLRHANILGFIAADNKDTGLSTQLWLITDYHPLGSLYEFLQQHCLTPFALLRAVASITNGLAHLHMEITGTQVMIFCCMHLTL
;
A
#
# COMPACT_ATOMS: atom_id res chain seq x y z
N MET A 1 -15.47 10.73 -6.65
CA MET A 1 -14.02 10.50 -6.43
C MET A 1 -13.92 9.21 -5.64
N TYR A 2 -13.46 8.13 -6.26
CA TYR A 2 -13.38 6.80 -5.63
C TYR A 2 -11.99 6.68 -4.98
N TYR A 3 -11.92 6.74 -3.66
CA TYR A 3 -10.70 6.49 -2.90
C TYR A 3 -10.86 5.16 -2.16
N SER A 4 -9.77 4.42 -2.01
CA SER A 4 -9.76 3.26 -1.11
C SER A 4 -9.47 3.77 0.29
N VAL A 5 -10.35 3.47 1.25
CA VAL A 5 -10.14 3.77 2.67
C VAL A 5 -9.90 2.46 3.39
N VAL A 6 -8.67 2.27 3.86
CA VAL A 6 -8.34 1.16 4.75
C VAL A 6 -8.61 1.62 6.18
N ILE A 7 -9.57 0.95 6.85
CA ILE A 7 -9.93 1.24 8.23
C ILE A 7 -9.27 0.20 9.13
N LEU A 8 -8.35 0.64 9.98
CA LEU A 8 -7.75 -0.21 11.00
C LEU A 8 -8.57 -0.09 12.29
N LEU A 9 -9.47 -1.05 12.53
CA LEU A 9 -10.21 -1.21 13.78
C LEU A 9 -9.57 -2.32 14.60
N ASN A 10 -8.85 -1.98 15.66
CA ASN A 10 -8.26 -2.97 16.56
C ASN A 10 -8.49 -2.60 18.02
N TYR A 11 -8.80 -3.61 18.84
CA TYR A 11 -9.00 -3.50 20.29
C TYR A 11 -7.74 -3.08 21.07
N LEU A 12 -6.57 -3.11 20.43
CA LEU A 12 -5.28 -2.69 21.02
C LEU A 12 -4.82 -1.35 20.41
N GLN A 13 -5.44 -0.26 20.87
CA GLN A 13 -5.37 1.08 20.28
C GLN A 13 -3.94 1.62 20.10
N ILE A 14 -3.03 1.31 21.04
CA ILE A 14 -1.64 1.81 21.02
C ILE A 14 -0.81 1.18 19.88
N LEU A 15 -0.92 -0.13 19.67
CA LEU A 15 -0.11 -0.83 18.66
C LEU A 15 -0.53 -0.42 17.23
N THR A 16 -1.83 -0.28 17.00
CA THR A 16 -2.36 0.14 15.70
C THR A 16 -1.98 1.56 15.34
N TYR A 17 -1.89 2.45 16.35
CA TYR A 17 -1.43 3.82 16.15
C TYR A 17 0.04 3.87 15.73
N LEU A 18 0.91 3.06 16.34
CA LEU A 18 2.32 2.98 15.98
C LEU A 18 2.51 2.43 14.55
N ILE A 19 1.70 1.45 14.15
CA ILE A 19 1.70 0.91 12.78
C ILE A 19 1.29 1.99 11.79
N LEU A 20 0.17 2.69 12.03
CA LEU A 20 -0.29 3.76 11.14
C LEU A 20 0.79 4.85 11.02
N PHE A 21 1.38 5.29 12.14
CA PHE A 21 2.42 6.32 12.11
C PHE A 21 3.60 5.88 11.23
N ARG A 22 4.12 4.68 11.46
CA ARG A 22 5.21 4.12 10.66
C ARG A 22 4.84 3.99 9.18
N GLU A 23 3.62 3.56 8.88
CA GLU A 23 3.14 3.41 7.51
C GLU A 23 2.99 4.78 6.82
N THR A 24 2.49 5.79 7.53
CA THR A 24 2.38 7.15 7.04
C THR A 24 3.76 7.76 6.76
N ASP A 25 4.72 7.58 7.67
CA ASP A 25 6.10 8.04 7.50
C ASP A 25 6.76 7.45 6.25
N ILE A 26 6.55 6.14 6.02
CA ILE A 26 7.02 5.48 4.80
C ILE A 26 6.39 6.19 3.60
N TYR A 27 5.06 6.25 3.49
CA TYR A 27 4.40 6.85 2.34
C TYR A 27 4.68 8.35 2.11
N GLN A 28 5.03 9.11 3.15
CA GLN A 28 5.39 10.53 3.05
C GLN A 28 6.83 10.77 2.57
N THR A 29 7.65 9.73 2.47
CA THR A 29 9.03 9.88 1.99
C THR A 29 9.04 10.42 0.56
N VAL A 30 9.74 11.54 0.34
CA VAL A 30 9.70 12.33 -0.91
C VAL A 30 10.02 11.50 -2.17
N MET A 31 10.74 10.40 -2.05
CA MET A 31 11.14 9.53 -3.16
C MET A 31 10.24 8.29 -3.38
N LEU A 32 9.16 8.11 -2.61
CA LEU A 32 8.34 6.89 -2.70
C LEU A 32 7.25 6.90 -3.79
N ARG A 33 7.06 8.03 -4.48
CA ARG A 33 6.08 8.12 -5.58
C ARG A 33 6.59 7.41 -6.82
N HIS A 34 5.95 6.30 -7.19
CA HIS A 34 6.26 5.52 -8.38
C HIS A 34 4.98 4.87 -8.94
N ALA A 35 4.92 4.63 -10.26
CA ALA A 35 3.72 4.09 -10.91
C ALA A 35 3.34 2.66 -10.45
N ASN A 36 4.29 1.92 -9.88
CA ASN A 36 4.10 0.57 -9.34
C ASN A 36 4.07 0.55 -7.80
N ILE A 37 3.88 1.71 -7.16
CA ILE A 37 3.70 1.84 -5.71
C ILE A 37 2.34 2.48 -5.48
N LEU A 38 1.60 1.99 -4.50
CA LEU A 38 0.27 2.48 -4.19
C LEU A 38 0.31 3.98 -3.86
N GLY A 39 -0.51 4.76 -4.57
CA GLY A 39 -0.60 6.21 -4.37
C GLY A 39 -1.18 6.53 -2.99
N PHE A 40 -0.35 7.11 -2.12
CA PHE A 40 -0.79 7.63 -0.84
C PHE A 40 -1.36 9.04 -1.00
N ILE A 41 -2.51 9.27 -0.38
CA ILE A 41 -3.21 10.56 -0.40
C ILE A 41 -3.13 11.22 0.97
N ALA A 42 -3.59 10.50 2.01
CA ALA A 42 -3.63 11.02 3.37
C ALA A 42 -3.75 9.89 4.40
N ALA A 43 -3.40 10.20 5.65
CA ALA A 43 -3.77 9.40 6.82
C ALA A 43 -4.54 10.31 7.79
N ASP A 44 -5.56 9.76 8.45
CA ASP A 44 -6.42 10.51 9.36
C ASP A 44 -6.89 9.63 10.53
N ASN A 45 -7.32 10.26 11.62
CA ASN A 45 -7.90 9.59 12.77
C ASN A 45 -9.32 10.11 13.03
N LYS A 46 -10.30 9.22 12.91
CA LYS A 46 -11.70 9.54 13.13
C LYS A 46 -12.17 8.99 14.46
N ASP A 47 -12.54 9.87 15.37
CA ASP A 47 -13.21 9.46 16.61
C ASP A 47 -14.70 9.18 16.36
N THR A 48 -15.16 7.99 16.73
CA THR A 48 -16.57 7.57 16.65
C THR A 48 -17.27 7.59 18.02
N GLY A 49 -16.63 8.13 19.06
CA GLY A 49 -17.17 8.26 20.42
C GLY A 49 -17.12 6.96 21.24
N LEU A 50 -17.03 5.80 20.58
CA LEU A 50 -16.80 4.49 21.22
C LEU A 50 -15.38 3.97 20.96
N SER A 51 -14.78 4.40 19.86
CA SER A 51 -13.44 4.01 19.44
C SER A 51 -12.88 5.03 18.45
N THR A 52 -11.55 5.12 18.43
CA THR A 52 -10.81 5.85 17.41
C THR A 52 -10.56 4.93 16.23
N GLN A 53 -10.97 5.36 15.04
CA GLN A 53 -10.66 4.71 13.78
C GLN A 53 -9.44 5.37 13.17
N LEU A 54 -8.54 4.55 12.65
CA LEU A 54 -7.35 5.01 11.96
C LEU A 54 -7.55 4.75 10.47
N TRP A 55 -7.50 5.81 9.67
CA TRP A 55 -7.82 5.81 8.25
C TRP A 55 -6.53 6.02 7.46
N LEU A 56 -6.26 5.10 6.54
CA LEU A 56 -5.24 5.27 5.50
C LEU A 56 -5.96 5.41 4.16
N ILE A 57 -5.74 6.53 3.49
CA ILE A 57 -6.46 6.92 2.27
C ILE A 57 -5.49 6.82 1.10
N THR A 58 -5.84 5.95 0.16
CA THR A 58 -5.01 5.62 -1.01
C THR A 58 -5.83 5.60 -2.30
N ASP A 59 -5.12 5.58 -3.44
CA ASP A 59 -5.75 5.44 -4.74
C ASP A 59 -6.53 4.13 -4.87
N TYR A 60 -7.75 4.24 -5.40
CA TYR A 60 -8.63 3.10 -5.60
C TYR A 60 -8.26 2.29 -6.84
N HIS A 61 -8.12 0.98 -6.67
CA HIS A 61 -7.87 0.03 -7.74
C HIS A 61 -9.12 -0.85 -7.95
N PRO A 62 -9.85 -0.73 -9.07
CA PRO A 62 -11.12 -1.41 -9.29
C PRO A 62 -10.98 -2.93 -9.42
N LEU A 63 -9.80 -3.41 -9.82
CA LEU A 63 -9.51 -4.83 -9.99
C LEU A 63 -9.12 -5.51 -8.67
N GLY A 64 -9.05 -4.74 -7.58
CA GLY A 64 -8.70 -5.23 -6.26
C GLY A 64 -7.26 -5.73 -6.20
N SER A 65 -7.04 -6.68 -5.31
CA SER A 65 -5.74 -7.28 -5.11
C SER A 65 -5.35 -8.25 -6.21
N LEU A 66 -4.03 -8.43 -6.40
CA LEU A 66 -3.52 -9.51 -7.26
C LEU A 66 -4.16 -10.86 -6.88
N TYR A 67 -4.28 -11.10 -5.58
CA TYR A 67 -4.85 -12.34 -5.06
C TYR A 67 -6.30 -12.52 -5.53
N GLU A 68 -7.15 -11.51 -5.35
CA GLU A 68 -8.55 -11.54 -5.79
C GLU A 68 -8.65 -11.63 -7.32
N PHE A 69 -7.79 -10.91 -8.03
CA PHE A 69 -7.75 -10.93 -9.48
C PHE A 69 -7.44 -12.33 -10.02
N LEU A 70 -6.43 -13.01 -9.46
CA LEU A 70 -6.02 -14.37 -9.84
C LEU A 70 -7.04 -15.44 -9.48
N GLN A 71 -7.87 -15.21 -8.46
CA GLN A 71 -8.96 -16.14 -8.12
C GLN A 71 -10.07 -16.16 -9.18
N GLN A 72 -10.25 -15.04 -9.90
CA GLN A 72 -11.34 -14.89 -10.87
C GLN A 72 -10.87 -14.97 -12.33
N HIS A 73 -9.57 -14.76 -12.60
CA HIS A 73 -9.03 -14.66 -13.95
C HIS A 73 -7.74 -15.47 -14.11
N CYS A 74 -7.64 -16.24 -15.19
CA CYS A 74 -6.37 -16.83 -15.64
C CYS A 74 -5.57 -15.83 -16.48
N LEU A 75 -4.34 -15.54 -16.06
CA LEU A 75 -3.43 -14.67 -16.80
C LEU A 75 -2.82 -15.39 -18.00
N THR A 76 -2.74 -14.69 -19.14
CA THR A 76 -1.90 -15.14 -20.26
C THR A 76 -0.42 -15.03 -19.89
N PRO A 77 0.48 -15.83 -20.49
CA PRO A 77 1.92 -15.76 -20.20
C PRO A 77 2.50 -14.35 -20.38
N PHE A 78 2.02 -13.61 -21.38
CA PHE A 78 2.43 -12.23 -21.62
C PHE A 78 1.93 -11.25 -20.54
N ALA A 79 0.70 -11.43 -20.04
CA ALA A 79 0.17 -10.62 -18.94
C ALA A 79 0.89 -10.92 -17.63
N LEU A 80 1.23 -12.19 -17.36
CA LEU A 80 2.03 -12.60 -16.21
C LEU A 80 3.42 -11.95 -16.24
N LEU A 81 4.10 -11.95 -17.39
CA LEU A 81 5.40 -11.29 -17.55
C LEU A 81 5.33 -9.79 -17.24
N ARG A 82 4.30 -9.09 -17.74
CA ARG A 82 4.10 -7.66 -17.44
C ARG A 82 3.83 -7.40 -15.95
N ALA A 83 3.01 -8.24 -15.33
CA ALA A 83 2.71 -8.18 -13.90
C ALA A 83 3.96 -8.38 -13.03
N VAL A 84 4.77 -9.38 -13.34
CA VAL A 84 6.02 -9.63 -12.63
C VAL A 84 7.00 -8.47 -12.87
N ALA A 85 7.10 -7.96 -14.11
CA ALA A 85 7.95 -6.82 -14.41
C ALA A 85 7.55 -5.57 -13.61
N SER A 86 6.25 -5.26 -13.49
CA SER A 86 5.79 -4.11 -12.70
C SER A 86 6.10 -4.26 -11.21
N ILE A 87 5.88 -5.44 -10.64
CA ILE A 87 6.26 -5.78 -9.25
C ILE A 87 7.75 -5.58 -9.04
N THR A 88 8.58 -6.20 -9.90
CA THR A 88 10.04 -6.14 -9.74
C THR A 88 10.57 -4.73 -9.87
N ASN A 89 9.98 -3.90 -10.73
CA ASN A 89 10.36 -2.50 -10.88
C ASN A 89 9.93 -1.65 -9.66
N GLY A 90 8.73 -1.89 -9.10
CA GLY A 90 8.32 -1.27 -7.84
C GLY A 90 9.24 -1.66 -6.69
N LEU A 91 9.60 -2.94 -6.58
CA LEU A 91 10.53 -3.43 -5.56
C LEU A 91 11.95 -2.89 -5.75
N ALA A 92 12.44 -2.82 -6.98
CA ALA A 92 13.73 -2.23 -7.29
C ALA A 92 13.77 -0.75 -6.92
N HIS A 93 12.66 -0.01 -7.12
CA HIS A 93 12.52 1.38 -6.67
C HIS A 93 12.54 1.51 -5.14
N LEU A 94 11.92 0.56 -4.43
CA LEU A 94 12.01 0.49 -2.96
C LEU A 94 13.42 0.15 -2.46
N HIS A 95 14.17 -0.66 -3.22
CA HIS A 95 15.52 -1.11 -2.86
C HIS A 95 16.64 -0.17 -3.30
N MET A 96 16.42 0.65 -4.33
CA MET A 96 17.35 1.73 -4.68
C MET A 96 17.30 2.77 -3.56
N GLU A 97 18.43 2.97 -2.88
CA GLU A 97 18.54 3.80 -1.68
C GLU A 97 17.74 5.10 -1.82
N ILE A 98 16.65 5.20 -1.06
CA ILE A 98 16.21 6.50 -0.59
C ILE A 98 17.24 6.90 0.47
N THR A 99 18.30 7.59 0.06
CA THR A 99 19.32 8.13 0.98
C THR A 99 18.61 8.94 2.08
N GLY A 100 18.41 8.35 3.25
CA GLY A 100 17.73 9.00 4.37
C GLY A 100 17.29 8.09 5.53
N THR A 101 16.85 6.85 5.29
CA THR A 101 16.39 5.98 6.39
C THR A 101 16.57 4.50 6.06
N GLN A 102 17.48 3.85 6.78
CA GLN A 102 17.66 2.40 6.76
C GLN A 102 16.43 1.72 7.36
N VAL A 103 15.38 1.52 6.56
CA VAL A 103 14.29 0.61 6.91
C VAL A 103 14.24 -0.45 5.82
N MET A 104 14.91 -1.56 6.10
CA MET A 104 14.83 -2.80 5.34
C MET A 104 13.39 -3.31 5.38
N ILE A 105 12.59 -2.99 4.35
CA ILE A 105 11.20 -3.45 4.24
C ILE A 105 11.16 -4.71 3.38
N PHE A 106 11.07 -5.84 4.06
CA PHE A 106 10.58 -7.09 3.51
C PHE A 106 9.08 -6.94 3.14
N CYS A 107 8.74 -7.34 1.91
CA CYS A 107 7.44 -7.86 1.47
C CYS A 107 6.24 -6.88 1.33
N CYS A 108 5.68 -6.78 0.12
CA CYS A 108 4.39 -7.41 -0.29
C CYS A 108 3.97 -6.88 -1.68
N MET A 109 3.72 -7.79 -2.62
CA MET A 109 3.42 -7.49 -4.03
C MET A 109 1.97 -7.04 -4.21
N HIS A 110 1.76 -5.96 -4.95
CA HIS A 110 0.45 -5.64 -5.52
C HIS A 110 0.59 -5.21 -6.99
N LEU A 111 -0.11 -5.92 -7.87
CA LEU A 111 -0.18 -5.62 -9.31
C LEU A 111 -0.96 -4.34 -9.55
N THR A 112 -0.44 -3.50 -10.42
CA THR A 112 -1.26 -2.72 -11.36
C THR A 112 -1.36 -3.50 -12.67
N LEU A 113 -2.60 -3.78 -13.09
CA LEU A 113 -2.99 -4.25 -14.43
C LEU A 113 -3.10 -3.08 -15.40
#